data_AF-A0A1J5HFT2-F1
#
_entry.id   AF-A0A1J5HFT2-F1
#
_cell.length_a   1.000
_cell.length_b   1.000
_cell.length_c   1.000
_cell.angle_alpha   90.00
_cell.angle_beta   90.00
_cell.angle_gamma   90.00
#
_symmetry.space_group_name_H-M   'P 1'
#
loop_
_entity.id
_entity.type
_entity.pdbx_description
1 polymer ?
#
loop_
_entity_poly.entity_id
_entity_poly.type
_entity_poly.pdbx_seq_one_letter_code
_entity_poly.pdbx_strand_id
1 'polypeptide(L)'
;MLDGKKSFNQAGFTLLNPTKSVRSNLTGFTLIELLVVISIIGFLTVASVVVFNIVRMNARDAVRVGNVATVKRALAMYLNDSLTGYPASNGECLKASQGVGKELKDAQVLLEVPFDPLWAASTPSPSVAGDTDGFCYWYVASAIDAYELSYFLESNSKSGGAGSHTTTQ
;
A
#
# COMPACT_ATOMS: atom_id res chain seq x y z
N MET A 1 -4.70 30.65 -100.36
CA MET A 1 -5.49 29.40 -100.36
C MET A 1 -5.72 29.00 -98.91
N LEU A 2 -6.92 29.29 -98.39
CA LEU A 2 -7.93 28.31 -97.92
C LEU A 2 -7.47 27.57 -96.65
N ASP A 3 -7.91 28.02 -95.48
CA ASP A 3 -9.14 27.60 -94.77
C ASP A 3 -8.94 26.30 -93.97
N GLY A 4 -9.37 26.31 -92.71
CA GLY A 4 -9.10 25.23 -91.76
C GLY A 4 -9.67 25.46 -90.36
N LYS A 5 -10.97 25.76 -90.26
CA LYS A 5 -11.76 25.70 -89.02
C LYS A 5 -11.68 24.29 -88.39
N LYS A 6 -11.27 24.16 -87.12
CA LYS A 6 -11.64 23.02 -86.23
C LYS A 6 -11.75 23.55 -84.79
N SER A 7 -12.97 23.84 -84.34
CA SER A 7 -13.89 22.93 -83.62
C SER A 7 -13.51 22.79 -82.15
N PHE A 8 -14.21 23.57 -81.32
CA PHE A 8 -14.28 23.37 -79.88
C PHE A 8 -14.95 22.03 -79.59
N ASN A 9 -14.33 21.19 -78.74
CA ASN A 9 -15.02 20.10 -78.08
C ASN A 9 -14.87 20.25 -76.56
N GLN A 10 -15.99 20.61 -75.95
CA GLN A 10 -16.24 20.52 -74.52
C GLN A 10 -16.50 19.05 -74.19
N ALA A 11 -15.53 18.38 -73.60
CA ALA A 11 -15.73 17.18 -72.79
C ALA A 11 -14.86 17.44 -71.55
N GLY A 12 -15.39 17.94 -70.45
CA GLY A 12 -16.51 17.38 -69.70
C GLY A 12 -15.99 17.31 -68.27
N PHE A 13 -15.96 18.46 -67.59
CA PHE A 13 -15.63 18.53 -66.18
C PHE A 13 -16.87 18.09 -65.40
N THR A 14 -16.95 16.81 -65.08
CA THR A 14 -17.99 16.31 -64.18
C THR A 14 -17.72 16.89 -62.80
N LEU A 15 -18.56 17.84 -62.36
CA LEU A 15 -18.59 18.28 -60.98
C LEU A 15 -18.87 17.04 -60.11
N LEU A 16 -17.85 16.57 -59.39
CA LEU A 16 -18.07 15.59 -58.34
C LEU A 16 -19.00 16.26 -57.31
N ASN A 17 -20.20 15.68 -57.24
CA ASN A 17 -21.28 15.96 -56.30
C ASN A 17 -20.72 16.42 -54.93
N PRO A 18 -21.09 17.60 -54.41
CA PRO A 18 -20.57 18.05 -53.13
C PRO A 18 -20.88 17.00 -52.07
N THR A 19 -19.82 16.48 -51.46
CA THR A 19 -19.88 15.52 -50.37
C THR A 19 -20.90 16.00 -49.35
N LYS A 20 -21.94 15.19 -49.14
CA LYS A 20 -22.98 15.38 -48.14
C LYS A 20 -22.32 15.79 -46.82
N SER A 21 -22.46 17.06 -46.46
CA SER A 21 -21.96 17.60 -45.20
C SER A 21 -22.63 16.83 -44.07
N VAL A 22 -21.87 15.96 -43.40
CA VAL A 22 -22.28 15.37 -42.13
C VAL A 22 -22.30 16.52 -41.14
N ARG A 23 -23.47 17.12 -40.92
CA ARG A 23 -23.66 18.05 -39.81
C ARG A 23 -23.50 17.23 -38.53
N SER A 24 -22.33 17.30 -37.90
CA SER A 24 -22.17 16.87 -36.52
C SER A 24 -22.99 17.83 -35.65
N ASN A 25 -24.06 17.34 -35.03
CA ASN A 25 -24.74 18.08 -33.97
C ASN A 25 -23.75 18.21 -32.81
N LEU A 26 -23.05 19.34 -32.74
CA LEU A 26 -22.24 19.72 -31.59
C LEU A 26 -23.19 20.19 -30.48
N THR A 27 -23.77 19.24 -29.77
CA THR A 27 -24.49 19.50 -28.53
C THR A 27 -23.46 19.71 -27.43
N GLY A 28 -23.28 20.95 -26.98
CA GLY A 28 -22.46 21.28 -25.82
C GLY A 28 -23.21 21.02 -24.51
N PHE A 29 -22.47 20.70 -23.45
CA PHE A 29 -23.03 20.63 -22.10
C PHE A 29 -23.49 22.01 -21.64
N THR A 30 -24.60 22.06 -20.90
CA THR A 30 -25.05 23.28 -20.25
C THR A 30 -24.17 23.61 -19.05
N LEU A 31 -24.05 24.89 -18.70
CA LEU A 31 -23.31 25.33 -17.52
C LEU A 31 -23.86 24.71 -16.23
N ILE A 32 -25.18 24.53 -16.15
CA ILE A 32 -25.83 23.90 -15.00
C ILE A 32 -25.52 22.41 -14.90
N GLU A 33 -25.47 21.69 -16.03
CA GLU A 33 -25.09 20.26 -16.03
C GLU A 33 -23.66 20.08 -15.54
N LEU A 34 -22.72 20.90 -16.02
CA LEU A 34 -21.34 20.82 -15.55
C LEU A 34 -21.22 21.20 -14.07
N LEU A 35 -21.99 22.21 -13.62
CA LEU A 35 -22.00 22.67 -12.24
C LEU A 35 -22.55 21.60 -11.27
N VAL A 36 -23.59 20.87 -11.67
CA VAL A 36 -24.16 19.78 -10.86
C VAL A 36 -23.19 18.61 -10.77
N VAL A 37 -22.46 18.29 -11.83
CA VAL A 37 -21.50 17.18 -11.83
C VAL A 37 -20.34 17.46 -10.88
N ILE A 38 -19.71 18.64 -10.96
CA ILE A 38 -18.59 18.97 -10.09
C ILE A 38 -19.02 19.11 -8.62
N SER A 39 -20.27 19.54 -8.36
CA SER A 39 -20.78 19.64 -7.00
C SER A 39 -21.00 18.26 -6.36
N ILE A 40 -21.53 17.29 -7.12
CA ILE A 40 -21.68 15.90 -6.66
C ILE A 40 -20.31 15.25 -6.43
N ILE A 41 -19.36 15.42 -7.35
CA ILE A 41 -18.00 14.89 -7.19
C ILE A 41 -17.32 15.51 -5.96
N GLY A 42 -17.44 16.82 -5.77
CA GLY A 42 -16.91 17.52 -4.59
C GLY A 42 -17.48 16.97 -3.28
N PHE A 43 -18.79 16.71 -3.23
CA PHE A 43 -19.43 16.15 -2.05
C PHE A 43 -18.94 14.72 -1.73
N LEU A 44 -18.92 13.83 -2.74
CA LEU A 44 -18.51 12.44 -2.57
C LEU A 44 -17.03 12.31 -2.21
N THR A 45 -16.17 13.16 -2.76
CA THR A 45 -14.72 13.13 -2.52
C THR A 45 -14.38 13.43 -1.06
N VAL A 46 -15.00 14.46 -0.46
CA VAL A 46 -14.75 14.82 0.95
C VAL A 46 -15.14 13.68 1.90
N ALA A 47 -16.32 13.08 1.68
CA ALA A 47 -16.78 11.96 2.51
C ALA A 47 -15.88 10.71 2.38
N SER A 48 -15.36 10.45 1.18
CA SER A 48 -14.54 9.27 0.89
C SER A 48 -13.16 9.29 1.55
N VAL A 49 -12.54 10.46 1.71
CA VAL A 49 -11.17 10.58 2.25
C VAL A 49 -11.07 10.06 3.69
N VAL A 50 -12.07 10.31 4.53
CA VAL A 50 -12.07 9.87 5.94
C VAL A 50 -12.07 8.33 6.03
N VAL A 51 -12.98 7.69 5.29
CA VAL A 51 -13.09 6.22 5.25
C VAL A 51 -11.82 5.60 4.70
N PHE A 52 -11.24 6.20 3.66
CA PHE A 52 -10.03 5.69 3.03
C PHE A 52 -8.82 5.70 3.98
N ASN A 53 -8.68 6.72 4.83
CA ASN A 53 -7.63 6.74 5.85
C ASN A 53 -7.81 5.60 6.86
N ILE A 54 -9.03 5.34 7.33
CA ILE A 54 -9.33 4.22 8.24
C ILE A 54 -9.02 2.87 7.59
N VAL A 55 -9.42 2.67 6.33
CA VAL A 55 -9.14 1.42 5.59
C VAL A 55 -7.63 1.18 5.46
N ARG A 56 -6.85 2.24 5.22
CA ARG A 56 -5.37 2.13 5.17
C ARG A 56 -4.77 1.75 6.53
N MET A 57 -5.26 2.34 7.64
CA MET A 57 -4.82 1.96 8.99
C MET A 57 -5.14 0.49 9.26
N ASN A 58 -6.38 0.06 9.00
CA ASN A 58 -6.82 -1.34 9.16
C ASN A 58 -5.97 -2.33 8.34
N ALA A 59 -5.60 -1.95 7.11
CA ALA A 59 -4.77 -2.79 6.25
C ALA A 59 -3.35 -2.96 6.81
N ARG A 60 -2.75 -1.89 7.35
CA ARG A 60 -1.44 -1.96 8.03
C ARG A 60 -1.52 -2.80 9.30
N ASP A 61 -2.56 -2.61 10.11
CA ASP A 61 -2.79 -3.39 11.32
C ASP A 61 -2.91 -4.89 11.03
N ALA A 62 -3.58 -5.26 9.92
CA ALA A 62 -3.64 -6.66 9.47
C ALA A 62 -2.25 -7.23 9.10
N VAL A 63 -1.41 -6.42 8.43
CA VAL A 63 -0.01 -6.81 8.13
C VAL A 63 0.80 -6.97 9.42
N ARG A 64 0.65 -6.07 10.40
CA ARG A 64 1.35 -6.16 11.69
C ARG A 64 1.03 -7.43 12.46
N VAL A 65 -0.25 -7.79 12.55
CA VAL A 65 -0.66 -9.05 13.19
C VAL A 65 -0.10 -10.26 12.45
N GLY A 66 -0.10 -10.24 11.11
CA GLY A 66 0.51 -11.29 10.30
C GLY A 66 2.03 -11.43 10.52
N ASN A 67 2.74 -10.30 10.63
CA ASN A 67 4.17 -10.26 10.89
C ASN A 67 4.50 -10.83 12.27
N VAL A 68 3.75 -10.43 13.31
CA VAL A 68 3.89 -10.98 14.67
C VAL A 68 3.67 -12.48 14.67
N ALA A 69 2.62 -12.97 14.00
CA ALA A 69 2.36 -14.41 13.90
C ALA A 69 3.50 -15.17 13.21
N THR A 70 4.14 -14.54 12.21
CA THR A 70 5.30 -15.11 11.51
C THR A 70 6.52 -15.19 12.42
N VAL A 71 6.83 -14.13 13.17
CA VAL A 71 7.93 -14.12 14.14
C VAL A 71 7.70 -15.14 15.25
N LYS A 72 6.49 -15.25 15.81
CA LYS A 72 6.17 -16.26 16.83
C LYS A 72 6.45 -17.69 16.35
N ARG A 73 6.08 -18.01 15.10
CA ARG A 73 6.37 -19.31 14.50
C ARG A 73 7.87 -19.54 14.34
N ALA A 74 8.60 -18.52 13.88
CA ALA A 74 10.06 -18.61 13.76
C ALA A 74 10.75 -18.81 15.12
N LEU A 75 10.31 -18.12 16.16
CA LEU A 75 10.81 -18.31 17.53
C LEU A 75 10.53 -19.74 18.04
N ALA A 76 9.32 -20.26 17.81
CA ALA A 76 8.99 -21.64 18.17
C ALA A 76 9.85 -22.66 17.41
N MET A 77 10.13 -22.44 16.12
CA MET A 77 11.05 -23.27 15.34
C MET A 77 12.48 -23.18 15.89
N TYR A 78 12.95 -21.97 16.20
CA TYR A 78 14.27 -21.74 16.79
C TYR A 78 14.47 -22.51 18.10
N LEU A 79 13.47 -22.50 18.98
CA LEU A 79 13.53 -23.25 20.24
C LEU A 79 13.64 -24.76 20.00
N ASN A 80 12.92 -25.30 19.02
CA ASN A 80 12.98 -26.73 18.68
C ASN A 80 14.36 -27.14 18.11
N ASP A 81 15.04 -26.25 17.40
CA ASP A 81 16.31 -26.55 16.73
C ASP A 81 17.56 -26.26 17.58
N SER A 82 17.53 -25.22 18.42
CA SER A 82 18.73 -24.72 19.12
C SER A 82 19.04 -25.43 20.45
N LEU A 83 18.07 -26.12 21.07
CA LEU A 83 18.17 -26.76 22.41
C LEU A 83 18.62 -25.84 23.57
N THR A 84 18.94 -24.56 23.30
CA THR A 84 19.47 -23.59 24.28
C THR A 84 18.42 -22.60 24.80
N GLY A 85 17.23 -22.59 24.21
CA GLY A 85 16.17 -21.65 24.54
C GLY A 85 15.88 -20.66 23.42
N TYR A 86 14.98 -19.71 23.66
CA TYR A 86 14.77 -18.57 22.78
C TYR A 86 16.01 -17.66 22.73
N PRO A 87 16.21 -16.90 21.64
CA PRO A 87 17.28 -15.92 21.53
C PRO A 87 17.29 -14.97 22.73
N ALA A 88 18.43 -14.86 23.42
CA ALA A 88 18.55 -14.03 24.61
C ALA A 88 18.60 -12.55 24.24
N SER A 89 17.71 -11.74 24.82
CA SER A 89 17.71 -10.30 24.60
C SER A 89 17.06 -9.58 25.78
N ASN A 90 17.68 -8.50 26.26
CA ASN A 90 17.14 -7.65 27.32
C ASN A 90 16.17 -6.58 26.79
N GLY A 91 15.74 -6.71 25.52
CA GLY A 91 14.86 -5.76 24.86
C GLY A 91 15.51 -5.14 23.63
N GLU A 92 14.95 -5.40 22.46
CA GLU A 92 15.36 -4.76 21.21
C GLU A 92 14.26 -4.74 20.16
N CYS A 93 14.36 -3.83 19.19
CA CYS A 93 13.57 -3.92 17.96
C CYS A 93 14.19 -4.98 17.03
N LEU A 94 13.37 -5.87 16.47
CA LEU A 94 13.83 -6.86 15.50
C LEU A 94 14.42 -6.17 14.25
N LYS A 95 15.65 -6.58 13.87
CA LYS A 95 16.38 -6.04 12.72
C LYS A 95 17.04 -7.19 11.95
N ALA A 96 17.05 -7.11 10.63
CA ALA A 96 17.68 -8.15 9.80
C ALA A 96 19.21 -8.19 9.89
N SER A 97 19.85 -7.09 10.34
CA SER A 97 21.30 -6.93 10.30
C SER A 97 22.01 -7.19 11.63
N GLN A 98 21.28 -7.34 12.74
CA GLN A 98 21.83 -7.54 14.09
C GLN A 98 20.77 -8.08 15.06
N GLY A 99 21.21 -8.53 16.23
CA GLY A 99 20.33 -8.97 17.32
C GLY A 99 19.49 -10.19 16.99
N VAL A 100 18.37 -10.37 17.70
CA VAL A 100 17.46 -11.51 17.53
C VAL A 100 16.98 -11.68 16.09
N GLY A 101 16.72 -10.58 15.38
CA GLY A 101 16.26 -10.66 13.98
C GLY A 101 17.31 -11.27 13.05
N LYS A 102 18.60 -10.96 13.24
CA LYS A 102 19.69 -11.59 12.49
C LYS A 102 19.86 -13.06 12.91
N GLU A 103 19.79 -13.34 14.20
CA GLU A 103 19.94 -14.70 14.73
C GLU A 103 18.87 -15.65 14.16
N LEU A 104 17.60 -15.23 14.14
CA LEU A 104 16.51 -16.01 13.51
C LEU A 104 16.71 -16.20 12.00
N LYS A 105 17.30 -15.22 11.32
CA LYS A 105 17.60 -15.29 9.90
C LYS A 105 18.77 -16.24 9.60
N ASP A 106 19.83 -16.15 10.39
CA ASP A 106 21.01 -17.02 10.27
C ASP A 106 20.66 -18.48 10.60
N ALA A 107 19.75 -18.71 11.55
CA ALA A 107 19.18 -20.02 11.84
C ALA A 107 18.20 -20.52 10.77
N GLN A 108 17.94 -19.75 9.71
CA GLN A 108 17.06 -20.09 8.59
C GLN A 108 15.60 -20.39 8.98
N VAL A 109 15.17 -20.02 10.19
CA VAL A 109 13.79 -20.15 10.67
C VAL A 109 12.92 -18.96 10.27
N LEU A 110 13.55 -17.85 9.86
CA LEU A 110 12.89 -16.65 9.37
C LEU A 110 13.56 -16.16 8.08
N LEU A 111 12.82 -16.11 6.97
CA LEU A 111 13.37 -15.71 5.66
C LEU A 111 13.78 -14.23 5.62
N GLU A 112 12.90 -13.38 6.14
CA GLU A 112 13.10 -11.94 6.21
C GLU A 112 12.51 -11.42 7.52
N VAL A 113 13.22 -10.50 8.17
CA VAL A 113 12.73 -9.86 9.38
C VAL A 113 11.66 -8.84 8.98
N PRO A 114 10.41 -8.98 9.46
CA PRO A 114 9.35 -8.06 9.09
C PRO A 114 9.63 -6.65 9.63
N PHE A 115 9.20 -5.66 8.86
CA PHE A 115 9.24 -4.24 9.22
C PHE A 115 7.82 -3.69 9.39
N ASP A 116 7.70 -2.56 10.09
CA ASP A 116 6.43 -1.86 10.19
C ASP A 116 6.07 -1.22 8.84
N PRO A 117 4.84 -1.35 8.32
CA PRO A 117 4.45 -0.76 7.04
C PRO A 117 4.58 0.76 6.94
N LEU A 118 4.64 1.49 8.06
CA LEU A 118 4.90 2.93 8.06
C LEU A 118 6.40 3.28 8.06
N TRP A 119 7.30 2.31 8.31
CA TRP A 119 8.74 2.57 8.45
C TRP A 119 9.60 1.57 7.66
N ALA A 120 9.83 1.86 6.37
CA ALA A 120 10.60 0.99 5.47
C ALA A 120 12.12 1.24 5.46
N ALA A 121 12.66 2.26 6.16
CA ALA A 121 14.07 2.65 6.02
C ALA A 121 14.75 2.93 7.37
N SER A 122 15.72 2.06 7.69
CA SER A 122 16.89 2.27 8.57
C SER A 122 16.88 3.51 9.49
N THR A 123 16.11 3.43 10.58
CA THR A 123 16.52 3.65 11.99
C THR A 123 15.31 4.07 12.82
N PRO A 124 14.86 3.25 13.79
CA PRO A 124 14.31 3.82 15.02
C PRO A 124 14.80 3.13 16.32
N SER A 125 14.81 3.87 17.43
CA SER A 125 14.97 3.41 18.83
C SER A 125 14.65 4.59 19.77
N PRO A 126 13.99 4.43 20.94
CA PRO A 126 13.87 3.19 21.74
C PRO A 126 12.48 2.84 22.32
N SER A 127 12.38 1.57 22.73
CA SER A 127 11.59 1.04 23.85
C SER A 127 10.07 1.18 23.80
N VAL A 128 9.40 0.03 23.73
CA VAL A 128 7.97 -0.10 24.01
C VAL A 128 7.76 0.01 25.52
N ALA A 129 7.80 1.25 26.00
CA ALA A 129 7.15 1.77 27.20
C ALA A 129 7.19 3.31 27.12
N GLY A 130 6.32 3.89 26.29
CA GLY A 130 6.02 5.34 26.34
C GLY A 130 6.62 6.26 25.26
N ASP A 131 6.99 5.79 24.06
CA ASP A 131 7.41 6.67 22.96
C ASP A 131 6.27 6.93 21.94
N THR A 132 6.14 8.19 21.51
CA THR A 132 5.08 8.72 20.63
C THR A 132 5.39 8.62 19.14
N ASP A 133 6.62 8.25 18.73
CA ASP A 133 7.08 8.44 17.33
C ASP A 133 7.81 7.24 16.67
N GLY A 134 7.82 6.03 17.24
CA GLY A 134 8.58 4.88 16.68
C GLY A 134 7.88 3.52 16.71
N PHE A 135 7.42 3.03 15.54
CA PHE A 135 6.78 1.71 15.40
C PHE A 135 7.80 0.60 15.10
N CYS A 136 8.01 -0.36 16.00
CA CYS A 136 8.81 -1.57 15.74
C CYS A 136 8.23 -2.81 16.43
N TYR A 137 8.63 -4.01 15.96
CA TYR A 137 8.39 -5.26 16.68
C TYR A 137 9.47 -5.41 17.75
N TRP A 138 9.10 -5.21 19.01
CA TRP A 138 10.01 -5.26 20.15
C TRP A 138 10.02 -6.63 20.80
N TYR A 139 11.20 -7.18 21.01
CA TYR A 139 11.40 -8.50 21.58
C TYR A 139 12.23 -8.42 22.86
N VAL A 140 11.82 -9.17 23.88
CA VAL A 140 12.61 -9.41 25.08
C VAL A 140 12.43 -10.86 25.52
N ALA A 141 13.50 -11.49 25.99
CA ALA A 141 13.46 -12.81 26.60
C ALA A 141 13.69 -12.67 28.10
N SER A 142 12.71 -13.09 28.91
CA SER A 142 12.80 -13.03 30.38
C SER A 142 13.35 -14.34 30.99
N ALA A 143 13.32 -15.43 30.23
CA ALA A 143 13.90 -16.72 30.56
C ALA A 143 14.30 -17.46 29.26
N ILE A 144 14.91 -18.64 29.40
CA ILE A 144 15.28 -19.48 28.26
C ILE A 144 14.06 -19.99 27.47
N ASP A 145 12.91 -20.12 28.15
CA ASP A 145 11.67 -20.68 27.63
C ASP A 145 10.51 -19.68 27.63
N ALA A 146 10.80 -18.39 27.87
CA ALA A 146 9.80 -17.33 27.91
C ALA A 146 10.29 -16.09 27.16
N TYR A 147 9.43 -15.53 26.31
CA TYR A 147 9.64 -14.24 25.65
C TYR A 147 8.39 -13.39 25.64
N GLU A 148 8.60 -12.12 25.35
CA GLU A 148 7.58 -11.13 25.08
C GLU A 148 7.87 -10.46 23.73
N LEU A 149 6.84 -10.37 22.88
CA LEU A 149 6.86 -9.67 21.61
C LEU A 149 5.78 -8.58 21.61
N SER A 150 6.20 -7.34 21.44
CA SER A 150 5.34 -6.16 21.52
C SER A 150 5.28 -5.40 20.19
N TYR A 151 4.10 -4.88 19.85
CA TYR A 151 3.79 -4.19 18.59
C TYR A 151 2.64 -3.20 18.78
N PHE A 152 2.40 -2.32 17.82
CA PHE A 152 1.36 -1.29 17.91
C PHE A 152 0.27 -1.47 16.85
N LEU A 153 -0.99 -1.21 17.21
CA LEU A 153 -2.11 -1.12 16.26
C LEU A 153 -2.64 0.31 16.21
N GLU A 154 -2.83 0.85 15.01
CA GLU A 154 -3.25 2.24 14.79
C GLU A 154 -4.73 2.47 15.07
N SER A 155 -5.55 1.43 14.91
CA SER A 155 -6.99 1.57 14.88
C SER A 155 -7.72 0.45 15.61
N ASN A 156 -8.90 0.79 16.14
CA ASN A 156 -9.83 -0.22 16.64
C ASN A 156 -10.41 -0.96 15.44
N SER A 157 -9.94 -2.18 15.22
CA SER A 157 -10.26 -2.97 14.03
C SER A 157 -10.42 -4.45 14.38
N LYS A 158 -10.62 -5.30 13.36
CA LYS A 158 -10.62 -6.76 13.55
C LYS A 158 -9.28 -7.31 14.02
N SER A 159 -8.20 -6.56 13.83
CA SER A 159 -6.85 -6.92 14.25
C SER A 159 -6.62 -6.71 15.76
N GLY A 160 -7.49 -5.93 16.43
CA GLY A 160 -7.39 -5.59 17.85
C GLY A 160 -7.81 -4.15 18.12
N GLY A 161 -7.81 -3.77 19.40
CA GLY A 161 -7.95 -2.35 19.79
C GLY A 161 -6.72 -1.54 19.39
N ALA A 162 -6.85 -0.23 19.21
CA ALA A 162 -5.71 0.64 18.98
C ALA A 162 -4.78 0.67 20.21
N GLY A 163 -3.49 0.89 19.99
CA GLY A 163 -2.48 0.98 21.04
C GLY A 163 -1.45 -0.15 21.01
N SER A 164 -0.70 -0.26 22.11
CA SER A 164 0.33 -1.30 22.27
C SER A 164 -0.31 -2.65 22.56
N HIS A 165 0.19 -3.68 21.89
CA HIS A 165 -0.14 -5.08 22.09
C HIS A 165 1.11 -5.85 22.39
N THR A 166 0.94 -6.83 23.25
CA THR A 166 2.03 -7.66 23.75
C THR A 166 1.58 -9.10 23.71
N THR A 167 2.41 -9.96 23.14
CA THR A 167 2.17 -11.40 23.12
C THR A 167 3.35 -12.11 23.75
N THR A 168 3.05 -13.00 24.67
CA THR A 168 4.03 -13.81 25.38
C THR A 168 4.01 -15.25 24.87
N GLN A 169 5.01 -16.02 25.28
CA GLN A 169 5.03 -17.48 25.21
C GLN A 169 5.39 -18.07 26.57
#